data_AF-A0AAD7ZMR4-F1
#
_entry.id   AF-A0AAD7ZMR4-F1
#
_cell.length_a   1.000
_cell.length_b   1.000
_cell.length_c   1.000
_cell.angle_alpha   90.00
_cell.angle_beta   90.00
_cell.angle_gamma   90.00
#
_symmetry.space_group_name_H-M   'P 1'
#
loop_
_entity.id
_entity.type
_entity.pdbx_description
1 polymer ?
#
loop_
_entity_poly.entity_id
_entity_poly.type
_entity_poly.pdbx_seq_one_letter_code
_entity_poly.pdbx_strand_id
1 'polypeptide(L)'
;SHSVAEPDNLFQVLDEQQKSDGIFPDDMDVKTVMDSWTLQTGYPVIEVTRVNNGGIQLTQERFLQKGKDNSSNESLWWVPISYTLSKDMNFTDTRPKVWLKAEPQIVLNANITADEWIFLNLQATGFFRVNYDPVTWLHITKHMLSSDYEQIHILNRAQLLDDAFSLAKAGIINYTTALDLSTYLDKERSSISWETYVNSVRFINRHLYASASYTNFKVMFYFIMRIKNHRIFQTYKSFKI
;
A
#
# COMPACT_ATOMS: atom_id res chain seq x y z
N SER A 1 41.62 -10.56 -7.36
CA SER A 1 41.17 -10.11 -8.70
C SER A 1 39.97 -9.23 -8.48
N HIS A 2 40.03 -7.95 -8.84
CA HIS A 2 38.88 -7.05 -8.78
C HIS A 2 38.29 -6.98 -10.20
N SER A 3 37.14 -7.63 -10.41
CA SER A 3 36.39 -7.55 -11.67
C SER A 3 35.26 -6.53 -11.54
N VAL A 4 34.83 -6.01 -12.70
CA VAL A 4 33.61 -5.19 -12.80
C VAL A 4 32.39 -6.11 -12.70
N ALA A 5 31.31 -5.64 -12.10
CA ALA A 5 30.05 -6.37 -11.97
C ALA A 5 28.93 -5.66 -12.74
N GLU A 6 28.09 -6.44 -13.40
CA GLU A 6 26.84 -6.05 -14.06
C GLU A 6 25.64 -6.60 -13.27
N PRO A 7 24.41 -6.07 -13.47
CA PRO A 7 23.22 -6.56 -12.77
C PRO A 7 23.02 -8.08 -12.86
N ASP A 8 23.29 -8.66 -14.02
CA ASP A 8 23.17 -10.11 -14.25
C ASP A 8 24.11 -10.93 -13.35
N ASN A 9 25.28 -10.41 -12.98
CA ASN A 9 26.17 -11.10 -12.04
C ASN A 9 25.56 -11.17 -10.64
N LEU A 10 24.85 -10.12 -10.21
CA LEU A 10 24.13 -10.13 -8.93
C LEU A 10 22.96 -11.12 -8.98
N PHE A 11 22.18 -11.10 -10.05
CA PHE A 11 21.02 -11.98 -10.19
C PHE A 11 21.42 -13.45 -10.22
N GLN A 12 22.53 -13.79 -10.88
CA GLN A 12 23.06 -15.15 -10.89
C GLN A 12 23.40 -15.65 -9.48
N VAL A 13 24.16 -14.88 -8.69
CA VAL A 13 24.56 -15.30 -7.34
C VAL A 13 23.34 -15.45 -6.42
N LEU A 14 22.35 -14.56 -6.54
CA LEU A 14 21.09 -14.67 -5.81
C LEU A 14 20.28 -15.90 -6.25
N ASP A 15 20.28 -16.23 -7.54
CA ASP A 15 19.58 -17.38 -8.08
C ASP A 15 20.21 -18.72 -7.64
N GLU A 16 21.54 -18.77 -7.55
CA GLU A 16 22.27 -19.93 -7.00
C GLU A 16 21.92 -20.15 -5.53
N GLN A 17 21.90 -19.08 -4.73
CA GLN A 17 21.58 -19.17 -3.30
C GLN A 17 20.11 -19.55 -3.07
N GLN A 18 19.15 -18.92 -3.76
CA GLN A 18 17.73 -19.25 -3.58
C GLN A 18 17.44 -20.71 -3.93
N LYS A 19 18.10 -21.27 -4.96
CA LYS A 19 17.94 -22.67 -5.37
C LYS A 19 18.42 -23.63 -4.29
N SER A 20 19.53 -23.29 -3.62
CA SER A 20 20.02 -24.04 -2.46
C SER A 20 19.03 -24.02 -1.31
N ASP A 21 18.35 -22.89 -1.11
CA ASP A 21 17.41 -22.68 -0.01
C ASP A 21 15.97 -23.13 -0.34
N GLY A 22 15.68 -23.43 -1.61
CA GLY A 22 14.35 -23.84 -2.09
C GLY A 22 13.28 -22.75 -1.93
N ILE A 23 13.64 -21.48 -2.13
CA ILE A 23 12.75 -20.34 -1.84
C ILE A 23 11.77 -20.09 -2.99
N PHE A 24 12.24 -20.12 -4.25
CA PHE A 24 11.37 -19.92 -5.41
C PHE A 24 10.78 -21.24 -5.91
N PRO A 25 9.58 -21.21 -6.52
CA PRO A 25 9.09 -22.30 -7.35
C PRO A 25 10.09 -22.66 -8.46
N ASP A 26 10.14 -23.93 -8.85
CA ASP A 26 11.08 -24.46 -9.87
C ASP A 26 10.96 -23.77 -11.24
N ASP A 27 9.81 -23.16 -11.54
CA ASP A 27 9.53 -22.45 -12.79
C ASP A 27 9.90 -20.97 -12.75
N MET A 28 10.67 -20.54 -11.75
CA MET A 28 11.03 -19.14 -11.53
C MET A 28 12.51 -18.98 -11.20
N ASP A 29 13.14 -17.98 -11.83
CA ASP A 29 14.52 -17.59 -11.56
C ASP A 29 14.60 -16.10 -11.22
N VAL A 30 15.64 -15.72 -10.47
CA VAL A 30 15.82 -14.33 -10.00
C VAL A 30 15.96 -13.35 -11.17
N LYS A 31 16.62 -13.75 -12.26
CA LYS A 31 16.82 -12.85 -13.40
C LYS A 31 15.49 -12.51 -14.05
N THR A 32 14.63 -13.48 -14.32
CA THR A 32 13.30 -13.25 -14.91
C THR A 32 12.47 -12.31 -14.06
N VAL A 33 12.48 -12.49 -12.73
CA VAL A 33 11.78 -11.58 -11.81
C VAL A 33 12.37 -10.18 -11.90
N MET A 34 13.69 -10.04 -11.73
CA MET A 34 14.35 -8.74 -11.66
C MET A 34 14.33 -7.97 -12.98
N ASP A 35 14.44 -8.65 -14.13
CA ASP A 35 14.31 -8.05 -15.46
C ASP A 35 12.98 -7.30 -15.59
N SER A 36 11.88 -7.87 -15.06
CA SER A 36 10.56 -7.21 -15.05
C SER A 36 10.52 -5.92 -14.21
N TRP A 37 11.44 -5.75 -13.26
CA TRP A 37 11.53 -4.56 -12.41
C TRP A 37 12.58 -3.55 -12.88
N THR A 38 13.66 -3.99 -13.51
CA THR A 38 14.82 -3.14 -13.82
C THR A 38 14.87 -2.68 -15.28
N LEU A 39 14.24 -3.41 -16.21
CA LEU A 39 14.30 -3.10 -17.64
C LEU A 39 13.11 -2.25 -18.15
N GLN A 40 12.14 -1.96 -17.29
CA GLN A 40 11.00 -1.10 -17.61
C GLN A 40 10.80 -0.01 -16.57
N THR A 41 10.20 1.11 -16.98
CA THR A 41 10.03 2.29 -16.12
C THR A 41 8.74 2.23 -15.32
N GLY A 42 8.80 2.56 -14.04
CA GLY A 42 7.62 2.68 -13.18
C GLY A 42 7.39 1.42 -12.34
N TYR A 43 6.19 1.30 -11.80
CA TYR A 43 5.79 0.21 -10.91
C TYR A 43 4.27 -0.01 -11.00
N PRO A 44 3.76 -1.18 -10.60
CA PRO A 44 2.34 -1.46 -10.69
C PRO A 44 1.54 -0.89 -9.52
N VAL A 45 0.28 -0.59 -9.78
CA VAL A 45 -0.79 -0.64 -8.80
C VAL A 45 -1.48 -2.00 -8.93
N ILE A 46 -1.73 -2.64 -7.79
CA ILE A 46 -2.49 -3.89 -7.70
C ILE A 46 -3.91 -3.55 -7.26
N GLU A 47 -4.86 -3.79 -8.16
CA GLU A 47 -6.29 -3.64 -7.96
C GLU A 47 -6.86 -4.91 -7.34
N VAL A 48 -7.43 -4.79 -6.14
CA VAL A 48 -8.00 -5.90 -5.36
C VAL A 48 -9.52 -5.83 -5.43
N THR A 49 -10.13 -6.77 -6.14
CA THR A 49 -11.58 -6.82 -6.34
C THR A 49 -12.18 -8.11 -5.79
N ARG A 50 -13.19 -8.00 -4.92
CA ARG A 50 -14.01 -9.17 -4.54
C ARG A 50 -14.77 -9.73 -5.73
N VAL A 51 -14.71 -11.04 -5.91
CA VAL A 51 -15.47 -11.79 -6.91
C VAL A 51 -16.37 -12.84 -6.25
N ASN A 52 -17.20 -13.51 -7.05
CA ASN A 52 -18.17 -14.49 -6.57
C ASN A 52 -17.54 -15.58 -5.69
N ASN A 53 -18.34 -16.16 -4.79
CA ASN A 53 -17.93 -17.25 -3.89
C ASN A 53 -16.77 -16.90 -2.94
N GLY A 54 -16.59 -15.62 -2.61
CA GLY A 54 -15.52 -15.18 -1.70
C GLY A 54 -14.13 -15.21 -2.32
N GLY A 55 -14.03 -15.21 -3.65
CA GLY A 55 -12.76 -15.05 -4.35
C GLY A 55 -12.28 -13.61 -4.36
N ILE A 56 -10.98 -13.42 -4.57
CA ILE A 56 -10.34 -12.11 -4.75
C ILE A 56 -9.62 -12.11 -6.08
N GLN A 57 -10.01 -11.23 -6.99
CA GLN A 57 -9.24 -10.96 -8.21
C GLN A 57 -8.19 -9.89 -7.93
N LEU A 58 -6.97 -10.16 -8.33
CA LEU A 58 -5.86 -9.21 -8.34
C LEU A 58 -5.56 -8.86 -9.79
N THR A 59 -5.60 -7.59 -10.14
CA THR A 59 -5.21 -7.08 -11.46
C THR A 59 -4.04 -6.13 -11.31
N GLN A 60 -3.03 -6.20 -12.19
CA GLN A 60 -1.95 -5.21 -12.21
C GLN A 60 -2.09 -4.25 -13.38
N GLU A 61 -1.82 -2.98 -13.10
CA GLU A 61 -1.66 -1.95 -14.11
C GLU A 61 -0.50 -1.04 -13.70
N ARG A 62 0.16 -0.40 -14.67
CA ARG A 62 1.19 0.58 -14.35
C ARG A 62 0.58 1.78 -13.62
N PHE A 63 1.13 2.12 -12.45
CA PHE A 63 0.69 3.30 -11.72
C PHE A 63 1.25 4.59 -12.33
N LEU A 64 0.36 5.50 -12.73
CA LEU A 64 0.70 6.84 -13.19
C LEU A 64 0.00 7.88 -12.33
N GLN A 65 0.74 8.88 -11.84
CA GLN A 65 0.17 9.93 -11.01
C GLN A 65 -0.77 10.88 -11.80
N LYS A 66 -0.65 10.93 -13.13
CA LYS A 66 -1.50 11.73 -14.02
C LYS A 66 -1.71 11.00 -15.35
N GLY A 67 -2.97 10.96 -15.79
CA GLY A 67 -3.36 10.36 -17.07
C GLY A 67 -3.52 8.85 -16.99
N LYS A 68 -4.05 8.26 -18.07
CA LYS A 68 -4.03 6.82 -18.29
C LYS A 68 -2.81 6.45 -19.10
N ASP A 69 -2.28 5.24 -18.90
CA ASP A 69 -1.24 4.73 -19.75
C ASP A 69 -1.84 4.46 -21.14
N ASN A 70 -1.51 5.32 -22.10
CA ASN A 70 -1.92 5.18 -23.50
C ASN A 70 -0.83 4.45 -24.32
N SER A 71 0.21 3.92 -23.67
CA SER A 71 1.26 3.17 -24.38
C SER A 71 0.74 1.80 -24.81
N SER A 72 1.20 1.35 -25.97
CA SER A 72 0.87 0.04 -26.55
C SER A 72 1.51 -1.14 -25.80
N ASN A 73 2.34 -0.87 -24.79
CA ASN A 73 3.07 -1.89 -24.06
C ASN A 73 2.40 -2.09 -22.70
N GLU A 74 1.65 -3.19 -22.57
CA GLU A 74 1.17 -3.70 -21.29
C GLU A 74 2.39 -4.08 -20.43
N SER A 75 2.93 -3.10 -19.69
CA SER A 75 4.03 -3.36 -18.76
C SER A 75 3.49 -4.25 -17.64
N LEU A 76 4.03 -5.46 -17.53
CA LEU A 76 3.66 -6.45 -16.52
C LEU A 76 4.89 -6.81 -15.69
N TRP A 77 4.68 -6.99 -14.40
CA TRP A 77 5.72 -7.30 -13.43
C TRP A 77 5.51 -8.70 -12.84
N TRP A 78 6.61 -9.31 -12.41
CA TRP A 78 6.56 -10.45 -11.48
C TRP A 78 6.41 -9.90 -10.06
N VAL A 79 5.16 -9.85 -9.58
CA VAL A 79 4.84 -9.19 -8.30
C VAL A 79 4.72 -10.20 -7.16
N PRO A 80 5.57 -10.13 -6.13
CA PRO A 80 5.41 -10.93 -4.92
C PRO A 80 4.30 -10.35 -4.06
N ILE A 81 3.21 -11.11 -3.88
CA ILE A 81 2.05 -10.68 -3.09
C ILE A 81 2.06 -11.37 -1.73
N SER A 82 2.37 -10.61 -0.69
CA SER A 82 2.04 -10.96 0.70
C SER A 82 0.65 -10.41 1.05
N TYR A 83 -0.16 -11.17 1.78
CA TYR A 83 -1.47 -10.70 2.22
C TYR A 83 -1.93 -11.35 3.53
N THR A 84 -2.87 -10.71 4.21
CA THR A 84 -3.56 -11.25 5.39
C THR A 84 -5.05 -10.97 5.30
N LEU A 85 -5.85 -11.79 5.97
CA LEU A 85 -7.30 -11.60 6.11
C LEU A 85 -7.60 -11.01 7.49
N SER A 86 -8.73 -10.31 7.60
CA SER A 86 -9.19 -9.71 8.85
C SER A 86 -9.41 -10.70 9.99
N LYS A 87 -9.58 -12.00 9.69
CA LYS A 87 -9.68 -13.08 10.68
C LYS A 87 -8.33 -13.55 11.21
N ASP A 88 -7.28 -13.43 10.40
CA ASP A 88 -5.94 -13.94 10.72
C ASP A 88 -5.06 -12.83 11.30
N MET A 89 -5.17 -11.62 10.77
CA MET A 89 -4.46 -10.40 11.22
C MET A 89 -2.94 -10.54 11.37
N ASN A 90 -2.32 -11.51 10.70
CA ASN A 90 -0.87 -11.67 10.75
C ASN A 90 -0.19 -10.70 9.77
N PHE A 91 0.25 -9.55 10.28
CA PHE A 91 1.05 -8.56 9.54
C PHE A 91 2.57 -8.76 9.68
N THR A 92 3.02 -9.80 10.37
CA THR A 92 4.46 -10.05 10.62
C THR A 92 5.09 -10.98 9.60
N ASP A 93 4.31 -11.89 9.01
CA ASP A 93 4.78 -12.76 7.94
C ASP A 93 4.69 -12.06 6.58
N THR A 94 5.78 -11.42 6.16
CA THR A 94 5.86 -10.66 4.90
C THR A 94 6.21 -11.53 3.69
N ARG A 95 6.32 -12.85 3.85
CA ARG A 95 6.67 -13.74 2.74
C ARG A 95 5.57 -13.72 1.67
N PRO A 96 5.92 -13.79 0.38
CA PRO A 96 4.93 -13.87 -0.69
C PRO A 96 4.10 -15.15 -0.52
N LYS A 97 2.77 -15.01 -0.50
CA LYS A 97 1.84 -16.15 -0.52
C LYS A 97 1.46 -16.56 -1.93
N VAL A 98 1.54 -15.61 -2.87
CA VAL A 98 1.25 -15.81 -4.27
C VAL A 98 2.10 -14.86 -5.10
N TRP A 99 2.34 -15.24 -6.35
CA TRP A 99 3.05 -14.43 -7.34
C TRP A 99 2.12 -14.11 -8.49
N LEU A 100 2.10 -12.83 -8.89
CA LEU A 100 1.51 -12.40 -10.15
C LEU A 100 2.61 -12.48 -11.21
N LYS A 101 2.67 -13.56 -11.99
CA LYS A 101 3.85 -13.93 -12.81
C LYS A 101 3.88 -13.24 -14.18
N ALA A 102 4.00 -11.91 -14.20
CA ALA A 102 3.85 -11.10 -15.42
C ALA A 102 2.53 -11.39 -16.17
N GLU A 103 1.47 -11.65 -15.40
CA GLU A 103 0.11 -11.85 -15.89
C GLU A 103 -0.75 -10.62 -15.55
N PRO A 104 -1.71 -10.22 -16.40
CA PRO A 104 -2.53 -9.04 -16.13
C PRO A 104 -3.40 -9.22 -14.87
N GLN A 105 -3.81 -10.45 -14.56
CA GLN A 105 -4.64 -10.75 -13.41
C GLN A 105 -4.51 -12.20 -12.94
N ILE A 106 -4.80 -12.43 -11.66
CA ILE A 106 -5.02 -13.76 -11.07
C ILE A 106 -6.24 -13.73 -10.15
N VAL A 107 -6.80 -14.91 -9.83
CA VAL A 107 -7.89 -15.05 -8.87
C VAL A 107 -7.44 -15.93 -7.70
N LEU A 108 -7.58 -15.40 -6.49
CA LEU A 108 -7.30 -16.08 -5.23
C LEU A 108 -8.58 -16.65 -4.65
N ASN A 109 -8.53 -17.92 -4.22
CA ASN A 109 -9.58 -18.54 -3.43
C ASN A 109 -9.39 -18.18 -1.95
N ALA A 110 -9.67 -16.92 -1.59
CA ALA A 110 -9.52 -16.41 -0.23
C ALA A 110 -10.66 -16.84 0.71
N ASN A 111 -11.79 -17.29 0.14
CA ASN A 111 -13.03 -17.62 0.86
C ASN A 111 -13.46 -16.50 1.81
N ILE A 112 -13.40 -15.25 1.34
CA ILE A 112 -13.72 -14.07 2.12
C ILE A 112 -15.24 -13.95 2.27
N THR A 113 -15.71 -13.68 3.49
CA THR A 113 -17.12 -13.38 3.76
C THR A 113 -17.45 -11.90 3.52
N ALA A 114 -18.73 -11.53 3.61
CA ALA A 114 -19.17 -10.16 3.37
C ALA A 114 -18.50 -9.15 4.32
N ASP A 115 -18.33 -9.51 5.60
CA ASP A 115 -17.83 -8.59 6.63
C ASP A 115 -16.31 -8.59 6.81
N GLU A 116 -15.62 -9.54 6.18
CA GLU A 116 -14.15 -9.65 6.23
C GLU A 116 -13.48 -8.72 5.23
N TRP A 117 -12.18 -8.47 5.41
CA TRP A 117 -11.34 -7.75 4.45
C TRP A 117 -10.00 -8.46 4.23
N ILE A 118 -9.39 -8.20 3.09
CA ILE A 118 -8.03 -8.64 2.74
C ILE A 118 -7.11 -7.42 2.69
N PHE A 119 -5.86 -7.57 3.12
CA PHE A 119 -4.84 -6.54 3.07
C PHE A 119 -3.58 -7.10 2.41
N LEU A 120 -3.08 -6.41 1.40
CA LEU A 120 -1.89 -6.81 0.62
C LEU A 120 -0.65 -6.00 1.00
N ASN A 121 0.51 -6.50 0.58
CA ASN A 121 1.81 -5.87 0.76
C ASN A 121 2.15 -5.63 2.25
N LEU A 122 2.18 -6.73 3.01
CA LEU A 122 2.45 -6.68 4.45
C LEU A 122 3.80 -5.98 4.71
N GLN A 123 3.76 -4.99 5.59
CA GLN A 123 4.84 -4.05 5.92
C GLN A 123 5.43 -3.26 4.74
N ALA A 124 4.72 -3.16 3.62
CA ALA A 124 5.17 -2.47 2.41
C ALA A 124 6.53 -2.97 1.89
N THR A 125 6.80 -4.27 1.98
CA THR A 125 8.06 -4.87 1.49
C THR A 125 8.15 -4.92 -0.03
N GLY A 126 7.01 -4.92 -0.72
CA GLY A 126 6.93 -4.89 -2.18
C GLY A 126 6.87 -3.46 -2.74
N PHE A 127 7.52 -3.25 -3.88
CA PHE A 127 7.56 -1.96 -4.57
C PHE A 127 6.35 -1.76 -5.49
N PHE A 128 5.14 -1.76 -4.91
CA PHE A 128 3.89 -1.55 -5.62
C PHE A 128 2.85 -0.90 -4.71
N ARG A 129 1.83 -0.27 -5.31
CA ARG A 129 0.69 0.28 -4.59
C ARG A 129 -0.46 -0.70 -4.58
N VAL A 130 -1.32 -0.60 -3.57
CA VAL A 130 -2.53 -1.41 -3.51
C VAL A 130 -3.76 -0.52 -3.55
N ASN A 131 -4.66 -0.81 -4.49
CA ASN A 131 -6.01 -0.29 -4.47
C ASN A 131 -7.00 -1.41 -4.16
N TYR A 132 -8.05 -1.08 -3.43
CA TYR A 132 -9.09 -2.01 -3.05
C TYR A 132 -10.43 -1.60 -3.66
N ASP A 133 -11.34 -2.55 -3.84
CA ASP A 133 -12.73 -2.22 -4.15
C ASP A 133 -13.38 -1.37 -3.03
N PRO A 134 -14.46 -0.62 -3.32
CA PRO A 134 -15.08 0.27 -2.34
C PRO A 134 -15.54 -0.42 -1.06
N VAL A 135 -15.95 -1.69 -1.13
CA VAL A 135 -16.40 -2.47 0.03
C VAL A 135 -15.21 -2.78 0.93
N THR A 136 -14.11 -3.24 0.35
CA THR A 136 -12.88 -3.54 1.07
C THR A 136 -12.26 -2.28 1.69
N TRP A 137 -12.21 -1.15 0.95
CA TRP A 137 -11.83 0.15 1.53
C TRP A 137 -12.70 0.54 2.73
N LEU A 138 -14.02 0.34 2.65
CA LEU A 138 -14.94 0.62 3.74
C LEU A 138 -14.65 -0.25 4.98
N HIS A 139 -14.45 -1.55 4.79
CA HIS A 139 -14.15 -2.47 5.90
C HIS A 139 -12.80 -2.16 6.56
N ILE A 140 -11.75 -1.88 5.77
CA ILE A 140 -10.46 -1.45 6.31
C ILE A 140 -10.62 -0.13 7.07
N THR A 141 -11.33 0.85 6.51
CA THR A 141 -11.56 2.14 7.17
C THR A 141 -12.31 1.98 8.49
N LYS A 142 -13.35 1.13 8.53
CA LYS A 142 -14.06 0.80 9.78
C LYS A 142 -13.13 0.19 10.83
N HIS A 143 -12.24 -0.73 10.44
CA HIS A 143 -11.24 -1.30 11.35
C HIS A 143 -10.25 -0.22 11.83
N MET A 144 -9.77 0.63 10.93
CA MET A 144 -8.91 1.76 11.28
C MET A 144 -9.58 2.72 12.25
N LEU A 145 -10.91 2.83 12.24
CA LEU A 145 -11.70 3.65 13.18
C LEU A 145 -12.05 2.96 14.52
N SER A 146 -11.82 1.65 14.68
CA SER A 146 -12.04 0.94 15.95
C SER A 146 -10.88 1.10 16.95
N SER A 147 -11.09 0.71 18.21
CA SER A 147 -9.99 0.66 19.21
C SER A 147 -8.83 -0.25 18.80
N ASP A 148 -9.04 -1.14 17.85
CA ASP A 148 -8.11 -2.21 17.46
C ASP A 148 -7.22 -1.85 16.27
N TYR A 149 -7.22 -0.59 15.83
CA TYR A 149 -6.44 -0.14 14.67
C TYR A 149 -4.93 -0.48 14.75
N GLU A 150 -4.38 -0.65 15.96
CA GLU A 150 -2.97 -1.02 16.17
C GLU A 150 -2.65 -2.48 15.81
N GLN A 151 -3.68 -3.33 15.61
CA GLN A 151 -3.49 -4.67 15.06
C GLN A 151 -2.98 -4.63 13.61
N ILE A 152 -3.30 -3.58 12.85
CA ILE A 152 -2.65 -3.31 11.56
C ILE A 152 -1.27 -2.73 11.84
N HIS A 153 -0.23 -3.38 11.29
CA HIS A 153 1.15 -2.99 11.53
C HIS A 153 1.43 -1.53 11.15
N ILE A 154 2.29 -0.86 11.93
CA ILE A 154 2.61 0.57 11.80
C ILE A 154 2.99 0.99 10.37
N LEU A 155 3.78 0.17 9.67
CA LEU A 155 4.18 0.42 8.28
C LEU A 155 3.00 0.29 7.30
N ASN A 156 2.07 -0.64 7.55
CA ASN A 156 0.87 -0.78 6.73
C ASN A 156 -0.13 0.35 6.97
N ARG A 157 -0.23 0.90 8.19
CA ARG A 157 -1.06 2.10 8.45
C ARG A 157 -0.54 3.33 7.71
N ALA A 158 0.78 3.48 7.64
CA ALA A 158 1.42 4.52 6.83
C ALA A 158 1.23 4.26 5.34
N GLN A 159 1.44 3.03 4.86
CA GLN A 159 1.19 2.64 3.48
C GLN A 159 -0.25 2.91 3.05
N LEU A 160 -1.22 2.55 3.89
CA LEU A 160 -2.65 2.72 3.60
C LEU A 160 -3.00 4.20 3.37
N LEU A 161 -2.44 5.10 4.17
CA LEU A 161 -2.56 6.54 3.96
C LEU A 161 -1.87 6.99 2.68
N ASP A 162 -0.63 6.55 2.44
CA ASP A 162 0.13 6.94 1.25
C ASP A 162 -0.57 6.50 -0.05
N ASP A 163 -1.02 5.25 -0.08
CA ASP A 163 -1.75 4.66 -1.20
C ASP A 163 -3.08 5.38 -1.40
N ALA A 164 -3.92 5.54 -0.36
CA ALA A 164 -5.22 6.20 -0.51
C ALA A 164 -5.08 7.63 -1.09
N PHE A 165 -4.16 8.44 -0.57
CA PHE A 165 -3.97 9.80 -1.07
C PHE A 165 -3.31 9.84 -2.46
N SER A 166 -2.39 8.92 -2.77
CA SER A 166 -1.76 8.83 -4.09
C SER A 166 -2.75 8.38 -5.16
N LEU A 167 -3.60 7.40 -4.85
CA LEU A 167 -4.68 6.92 -5.71
C LEU A 167 -5.74 8.01 -5.93
N ALA A 168 -6.12 8.74 -4.88
CA ALA A 168 -7.06 9.85 -4.99
C ALA A 168 -6.49 10.98 -5.86
N LYS A 169 -5.20 11.27 -5.71
CA LYS A 169 -4.48 12.24 -6.56
C LYS A 169 -4.41 11.80 -8.02
N ALA A 170 -4.26 10.51 -8.28
CA ALA A 170 -4.29 9.94 -9.63
C ALA A 170 -5.71 9.85 -10.22
N GLY A 171 -6.76 10.08 -9.41
CA GLY A 171 -8.16 9.96 -9.81
C GLY A 171 -8.66 8.51 -9.89
N ILE A 172 -7.92 7.55 -9.29
CA ILE A 172 -8.28 6.13 -9.24
C ILE A 172 -9.38 5.89 -8.19
N ILE A 173 -9.29 6.60 -7.04
CA ILE A 173 -10.34 6.60 -6.01
C ILE A 173 -10.85 8.01 -5.76
N ASN A 174 -12.00 8.13 -5.10
CA ASN A 174 -12.49 9.43 -4.64
C ASN A 174 -11.67 9.93 -3.45
N TYR A 175 -11.37 11.23 -3.40
CA TYR A 175 -10.76 11.86 -2.23
C TYR A 175 -11.55 11.60 -0.94
N THR A 176 -12.87 11.44 -1.00
CA THR A 176 -13.67 11.06 0.19
C THR A 176 -13.14 9.79 0.85
N THR A 177 -12.75 8.76 0.10
CA THR A 177 -12.18 7.53 0.67
C THR A 177 -10.89 7.81 1.45
N ALA A 178 -9.97 8.60 0.88
CA ALA A 178 -8.71 8.96 1.55
C ALA A 178 -8.93 9.88 2.77
N LEU A 179 -9.87 10.81 2.66
CA LEU A 179 -10.20 11.75 3.74
C LEU A 179 -10.90 11.04 4.90
N ASP A 180 -11.88 10.18 4.62
CA ASP A 180 -12.58 9.36 5.61
C ASP A 180 -11.58 8.46 6.34
N LEU A 181 -10.69 7.79 5.61
CA LEU A 181 -9.60 7.04 6.22
C LEU A 181 -8.79 7.92 7.17
N SER A 182 -8.36 9.10 6.73
CA SER A 182 -7.49 9.98 7.54
C SER A 182 -8.07 10.41 8.89
N THR A 183 -9.38 10.26 9.10
CA THR A 183 -10.02 10.58 10.39
C THR A 183 -9.52 9.71 11.54
N TYR A 184 -9.00 8.48 11.28
CA TYR A 184 -8.39 7.65 12.33
C TYR A 184 -7.15 8.27 12.97
N LEU A 185 -6.54 9.28 12.34
CA LEU A 185 -5.35 9.92 12.89
C LEU A 185 -5.59 10.58 14.25
N ASP A 186 -6.85 10.83 14.63
CA ASP A 186 -7.21 11.32 15.96
C ASP A 186 -6.64 10.46 17.11
N LYS A 187 -6.47 9.16 16.86
CA LYS A 187 -5.90 8.20 17.82
C LYS A 187 -4.51 7.68 17.47
N GLU A 188 -4.02 7.89 16.26
CA GLU A 188 -2.70 7.44 15.82
C GLU A 188 -1.56 8.09 16.61
N ARG A 189 -0.55 7.27 16.92
CA ARG A 189 0.67 7.67 17.67
C ARG A 189 1.94 7.59 16.82
N SER A 190 1.92 6.84 15.73
CA SER A 190 3.04 6.66 14.80
C SER A 190 3.46 7.98 14.14
N SER A 191 4.73 8.36 14.32
CA SER A 191 5.31 9.50 13.61
C SER A 191 5.27 9.31 12.09
N ILE A 192 5.46 8.08 11.61
CA ILE A 192 5.49 7.74 10.18
C ILE A 192 4.12 7.98 9.56
N SER A 193 3.04 7.46 10.17
CA SER A 193 1.67 7.67 9.66
C SER A 193 1.31 9.16 9.61
N TRP A 194 1.71 9.91 10.65
CA TRP A 194 1.52 11.36 10.71
C TRP A 194 2.31 12.11 9.65
N GLU A 195 3.55 11.72 9.37
CA GLU A 195 4.38 12.32 8.34
C GLU A 195 3.80 12.08 6.96
N THR A 196 3.38 10.85 6.67
CA THR A 196 2.67 10.49 5.43
C THR A 196 1.45 11.36 5.21
N TYR A 197 0.59 11.50 6.22
CA TYR A 197 -0.59 12.35 6.13
C TYR A 197 -0.25 13.81 5.83
N VAL A 198 0.70 14.39 6.57
CA VAL A 198 1.10 15.78 6.35
C VAL A 198 1.66 15.99 4.94
N ASN A 199 2.46 15.04 4.43
CA ASN A 199 2.98 15.08 3.07
C ASN A 199 1.85 15.10 2.03
N SER A 200 0.85 14.22 2.20
CA SER A 200 -0.32 14.14 1.32
C SER A 200 -1.19 15.40 1.35
N VAL A 201 -1.45 15.94 2.54
CA VAL A 201 -2.28 17.13 2.74
C VAL A 201 -1.60 18.40 2.23
N ARG A 202 -0.26 18.50 2.26
CA ARG A 202 0.45 19.63 1.65
C ARG A 202 0.11 19.77 0.16
N PHE A 203 -0.04 18.67 -0.56
CA PHE A 203 -0.45 18.70 -1.96
C PHE A 203 -1.87 19.28 -2.10
N ILE A 204 -2.82 18.79 -1.32
CA ILE A 204 -4.21 19.26 -1.33
C ILE A 204 -4.27 20.75 -0.97
N ASN A 205 -3.56 21.18 0.06
CA ASN A 205 -3.50 22.57 0.49
C ASN A 205 -3.03 23.50 -0.64
N ARG A 206 -2.00 23.12 -1.41
CA ARG A 206 -1.51 23.90 -2.54
C ARG A 206 -2.55 24.06 -3.65
N HIS A 207 -3.38 23.04 -3.88
CA HIS A 207 -4.38 23.06 -4.96
C HIS A 207 -5.69 23.70 -4.54
N LEU A 208 -6.06 23.59 -3.26
CA LEU A 208 -7.31 24.16 -2.74
C LEU A 208 -7.16 25.60 -2.24
N TYR A 209 -5.96 26.14 -2.06
CA TYR A 209 -5.72 27.46 -1.43
C TYR A 209 -6.61 28.61 -1.96
N ALA A 210 -6.88 28.64 -3.27
CA ALA A 210 -7.70 29.67 -3.92
C ALA A 210 -9.14 29.21 -4.22
N SER A 211 -9.55 28.04 -3.72
CA SER A 211 -10.87 27.45 -3.97
C SER A 211 -11.88 27.80 -2.87
N ALA A 212 -13.18 27.76 -3.19
CA ALA A 212 -14.24 27.89 -2.19
C ALA A 212 -14.18 26.79 -1.10
N SER A 213 -13.64 25.61 -1.44
CA SER A 213 -13.49 24.48 -0.52
C SER A 213 -12.35 24.64 0.49
N TYR A 214 -11.50 25.67 0.35
CA TYR A 214 -10.33 25.85 1.19
C TYR A 214 -10.66 25.97 2.68
N THR A 215 -11.71 26.71 3.02
CA THR A 215 -12.12 26.93 4.41
C THR A 215 -12.50 25.62 5.09
N ASN A 216 -13.29 24.77 4.41
CA ASN A 216 -13.70 23.46 4.94
C ASN A 216 -12.49 22.54 5.12
N PHE A 217 -11.61 22.49 4.13
CA PHE A 217 -10.37 21.71 4.21
C PHE A 217 -9.48 22.18 5.37
N LYS A 218 -9.34 23.50 5.56
CA LYS A 218 -8.57 24.08 6.65
C LYS A 218 -9.14 23.67 8.01
N VAL A 219 -10.47 23.72 8.19
CA VAL A 219 -11.13 23.29 9.44
C VAL A 219 -10.84 21.81 9.73
N MET A 220 -11.01 20.94 8.74
CA MET A 220 -10.70 19.51 8.88
C MET A 220 -9.22 19.27 9.26
N PHE A 221 -8.29 19.94 8.57
CA PHE A 221 -6.86 19.83 8.87
C PHE A 221 -6.52 20.29 10.29
N TYR A 222 -7.06 21.43 10.74
CA TYR A 222 -6.85 21.91 12.11
C TYR A 222 -7.42 20.96 13.15
N PHE A 223 -8.59 20.36 12.90
CA PHE A 223 -9.20 19.41 13.81
C PHE A 223 -8.28 18.19 14.03
N ILE A 224 -7.78 17.60 12.95
CA ILE A 224 -6.87 16.45 13.00
C ILE A 224 -5.54 16.85 13.68
N MET A 225 -4.94 17.98 13.29
CA MET A 225 -3.64 18.43 13.84
C MET A 225 -3.69 18.86 15.31
N ARG A 226 -4.80 19.43 15.78
CA ARG A 226 -4.97 19.86 17.18
C ARG A 226 -4.79 18.68 18.14
N ILE A 227 -5.28 17.50 17.76
CA ILE A 227 -5.23 16.30 18.58
C ILE A 227 -3.79 15.80 18.74
N LYS A 228 -3.01 15.82 17.65
CA LYS A 228 -1.56 15.53 17.69
C LYS A 228 -0.83 16.44 18.67
N ASN A 229 -1.04 17.75 18.55
CA ASN A 229 -0.37 18.75 19.38
C ASN A 229 -0.74 18.60 20.87
N HIS A 230 -2.03 18.43 21.19
CA HIS A 230 -2.46 18.21 22.56
C HIS A 230 -1.77 16.99 23.20
N ARG A 231 -1.60 15.91 22.44
CA ARG A 231 -0.91 14.69 22.92
C ARG A 231 0.57 14.91 23.17
N ILE A 232 1.28 15.61 22.28
CA ILE A 232 2.70 15.96 22.49
C ILE A 232 2.87 16.74 23.80
N PHE A 233 1.98 17.69 24.09
CA PHE A 233 2.03 18.45 25.34
C PHE A 233 1.76 17.58 26.59
N GLN A 234 0.84 16.60 26.51
CA GLN A 234 0.57 15.69 27.63
C GLN A 234 1.74 14.74 27.90
N THR A 235 2.33 14.17 26.84
CA THR A 235 3.53 13.31 26.95
C THR A 235 4.71 14.09 27.53
N TYR A 236 4.92 15.34 27.13
CA TYR A 236 5.98 16.19 27.71
C TYR A 236 5.75 16.49 29.20
N LYS A 237 4.48 16.64 29.63
CA LYS A 237 4.16 16.81 31.07
C LYS A 237 4.42 15.55 31.88
N SER A 238 4.17 14.36 31.34
CA SER A 238 4.43 13.09 32.06
C SER A 238 5.92 12.76 32.23
N PHE A 239 6.81 13.34 31.42
CA PHE A 239 8.27 13.21 31.58
C PHE A 239 8.89 14.23 32.54
N LYS A 240 8.09 15.17 33.09
CA LYS A 240 8.53 16.20 34.04
C LYS A 240 8.14 15.91 35.50
N ILE A 241 7.91 14.65 35.84
CA ILE A 241 7.62 14.18 37.21
C ILE A 241 8.71 13.19 37.61
#